data_AF-A0A175S286-F1
#
_entry.id   AF-A0A175S286-F1
#
_cell.length_a   1.000
_cell.length_b   1.000
_cell.length_c   1.000
_cell.angle_alpha   90.00
_cell.angle_beta   90.00
_cell.angle_gamma   90.00
#
_symmetry.space_group_name_H-M   'P 1'
#
loop_
_entity.id
_entity.type
_entity.pdbx_description
1 polymer ?
#
loop_
_entity_poly.entity_id
_entity_poly.type
_entity_poly.pdbx_seq_one_letter_code
_entity_poly.pdbx_strand_id
1 'polypeptide(L)'
;MAFIRDKWVERLRDGTAAPSWPVHLVAVVLVLGAPALIVAEFRSPAFVAEMARSSRVGSVVLVELLLVVVGFAMSIGTWWSGRRGRRVLARIRASGHRPAFFLPVLTKGIRRSEDLPRPRPEVWTIDPDGLHGWTPDRDAPVFDVPWARIGRISLASKDSRGARVDYAIWFGLDADSSLVLTPRTSLGRPFEAGPGGLETLLPVVRALRRELDHRPRPRSPAR
;
A
#
# COMPACT_ATOMS: atom_id res chain seq x y z
N MET A 1 15.75 23.55 -2.31
CA MET A 1 15.45 22.10 -2.43
C MET A 1 14.14 21.95 -3.19
N ALA A 2 14.20 21.54 -4.46
CA ALA A 2 12.99 21.32 -5.26
C ALA A 2 12.26 20.09 -4.71
N PHE A 3 11.29 20.31 -3.81
CA PHE A 3 10.32 19.30 -3.45
C PHE A 3 9.54 19.01 -4.73
N ILE A 4 9.79 17.86 -5.36
CA ILE A 4 8.86 17.32 -6.34
C ILE A 4 7.53 17.25 -5.58
N ARG A 5 6.56 18.11 -5.93
CA ARG A 5 5.17 18.03 -5.43
C ARG A 5 4.57 16.78 -6.01
N ASP A 6 5.00 15.64 -5.49
CA ASP A 6 4.37 14.37 -5.80
C ASP A 6 3.02 14.38 -5.12
N LYS A 7 1.97 14.50 -5.94
CA LYS A 7 0.57 14.46 -5.50
C LYS A 7 0.29 13.22 -4.65
N TRP A 8 1.05 12.14 -4.84
CA TRP A 8 0.94 10.97 -3.98
C TRP A 8 1.39 11.26 -2.54
N VAL A 9 2.56 11.86 -2.35
CA VAL A 9 3.08 12.23 -1.02
C VAL A 9 2.19 13.27 -0.36
N GLU A 10 1.66 14.24 -1.11
CA GLU A 10 0.67 15.20 -0.61
C GLU A 10 -0.58 14.49 -0.07
N ARG A 11 -1.14 13.53 -0.81
CA ARG A 11 -2.29 12.75 -0.32
C ARG A 11 -1.99 11.96 0.96
N LEU A 12 -0.77 11.43 1.08
CA LEU A 12 -0.33 10.71 2.28
C LEU A 12 -0.13 11.67 3.46
N ARG A 13 0.32 12.91 3.24
CA ARG A 13 0.36 13.97 4.27
C ARG A 13 -1.03 14.33 4.74
N ASP A 14 -1.95 14.55 3.79
CA ASP A 14 -3.30 15.02 4.08
C ASP A 14 -4.25 13.91 4.58
N GLY A 15 -3.80 12.65 4.56
CA GLY A 15 -4.64 11.50 4.93
C GLY A 15 -5.84 11.35 4.00
N THR A 16 -5.64 11.57 2.70
CA THR A 16 -6.68 11.48 1.67
C THR A 16 -6.54 10.22 0.83
N ALA A 17 -7.68 9.58 0.53
CA ALA A 17 -7.71 8.40 -0.33
C ALA A 17 -7.60 8.82 -1.80
N ALA A 18 -6.86 8.05 -2.59
CA ALA A 18 -6.85 8.23 -4.04
C ALA A 18 -8.21 7.84 -4.64
N PRO A 19 -8.64 8.46 -5.76
CA PRO A 19 -9.84 8.04 -6.45
C PRO A 19 -9.75 6.56 -6.87
N SER A 20 -10.84 5.81 -6.66
CA SER A 20 -10.92 4.38 -7.00
C SER A 20 -11.36 4.13 -8.44
N TRP A 21 -12.02 5.10 -9.08
CA TRP A 21 -12.57 4.95 -10.44
C TRP A 21 -11.55 4.48 -11.50
N PRO A 22 -10.26 4.88 -11.50
CA PRO A 22 -9.33 4.40 -12.53
C PRO A 22 -9.09 2.89 -12.43
N VAL A 23 -9.10 2.34 -11.20
CA VAL A 23 -8.95 0.89 -10.99
C VAL A 23 -10.18 0.15 -11.48
N HIS A 24 -11.37 0.69 -11.23
CA HIS A 24 -12.61 0.11 -11.76
C HIS A 24 -12.67 0.20 -13.28
N LEU A 25 -12.16 1.26 -13.89
CA LEU A 25 -12.08 1.38 -15.35
C LEU A 25 -11.17 0.29 -15.94
N VAL A 26 -9.97 0.10 -15.38
CA VAL A 26 -9.07 -0.99 -15.80
C VAL A 26 -9.74 -2.35 -15.61
N ALA A 27 -10.42 -2.57 -14.48
CA ALA A 27 -11.17 -3.80 -14.25
C ALA A 27 -12.28 -4.01 -15.28
N VAL A 28 -13.01 -2.96 -15.67
CA VAL A 28 -14.04 -3.03 -16.72
C VAL A 28 -13.43 -3.38 -18.07
N VAL A 29 -12.29 -2.78 -18.44
CA VAL A 29 -11.57 -3.12 -19.66
C VAL A 29 -11.12 -4.59 -19.64
N LEU A 30 -10.59 -5.07 -18.51
CA LEU A 30 -10.19 -6.46 -18.34
C LEU A 30 -11.37 -7.44 -18.37
N VAL A 31 -12.56 -7.04 -17.91
CA VAL A 31 -13.75 -7.91 -17.85
C VAL A 31 -14.54 -7.90 -19.15
N LEU A 32 -14.57 -6.78 -19.89
CA LEU A 32 -15.34 -6.64 -21.13
C LEU A 32 -14.47 -6.80 -22.38
N GLY A 33 -13.25 -6.28 -22.37
CA GLY A 33 -12.33 -6.35 -23.50
C GLY A 33 -11.90 -7.78 -23.82
N ALA A 34 -11.59 -8.55 -22.78
CA ALA A 34 -11.22 -9.96 -22.85
C ALA A 34 -12.27 -10.83 -23.58
N PRO A 35 -13.54 -10.90 -23.13
CA PRO A 35 -14.58 -11.61 -23.87
C PRO A 35 -14.87 -11.04 -25.25
N ALA A 36 -14.80 -9.71 -25.43
CA ALA A 36 -15.05 -9.10 -26.73
C ALA A 36 -13.98 -9.50 -27.77
N LEU A 37 -12.72 -9.64 -27.34
CA LEU A 37 -11.63 -10.13 -28.18
C LEU A 37 -11.88 -11.57 -28.61
N ILE A 38 -12.28 -12.45 -27.68
CA ILE A 38 -12.68 -13.83 -27.99
C ILE A 38 -13.81 -13.85 -29.01
N VAL A 39 -14.90 -13.10 -28.77
CA VAL A 39 -16.05 -13.08 -29.69
C VAL A 39 -15.65 -12.57 -31.08
N ALA A 40 -14.73 -11.61 -31.15
CA ALA A 40 -14.18 -11.13 -32.42
C ALA A 40 -13.32 -12.20 -33.12
N GLU A 41 -12.46 -12.91 -32.39
CA GLU A 41 -11.62 -13.99 -32.92
C GLU A 41 -12.44 -15.18 -33.42
N PHE A 42 -13.48 -15.58 -32.70
CA PHE A 42 -14.39 -16.67 -33.11
C PHE A 42 -15.23 -16.34 -34.34
N ARG A 43 -15.37 -15.05 -34.71
CA ARG A 43 -16.00 -14.63 -35.97
C ARG A 43 -15.05 -14.75 -37.17
N SER A 44 -13.75 -14.97 -36.93
CA SER A 44 -12.76 -15.17 -37.98
C SER A 44 -12.69 -16.64 -38.41
N PRO A 45 -12.95 -16.97 -39.68
CA PRO A 45 -12.89 -18.35 -40.17
C PRO A 45 -11.46 -18.94 -40.08
N ALA A 46 -10.43 -18.10 -40.12
CA ALA A 46 -9.04 -18.51 -39.94
C ALA A 46 -8.75 -19.02 -38.53
N PHE A 47 -9.31 -18.38 -37.51
CA PHE A 47 -9.14 -18.79 -36.10
C PHE A 47 -9.85 -20.12 -35.81
N VAL A 48 -11.05 -20.32 -36.37
CA VAL A 48 -11.80 -21.58 -36.23
C VAL A 48 -11.06 -22.76 -36.89
N ALA A 49 -10.44 -22.52 -38.06
CA ALA A 49 -9.63 -23.54 -38.75
C ALA A 49 -8.30 -23.86 -38.04
N GLU A 50 -7.73 -22.89 -37.31
CA GLU A 50 -6.53 -23.08 -36.47
C GLU A 50 -6.87 -23.83 -35.17
N MET A 51 -8.05 -23.56 -34.60
CA MET A 51 -8.56 -24.20 -33.39
C MET A 51 -8.78 -25.71 -33.54
N ALA A 52 -9.18 -26.17 -34.72
CA ALA A 52 -9.32 -27.59 -35.01
C ALA A 52 -7.96 -28.33 -35.08
N ARG A 53 -6.84 -27.61 -35.22
CA ARG A 53 -5.51 -28.17 -35.46
C ARG A 53 -4.52 -27.99 -34.30
N SER A 54 -4.83 -27.16 -33.31
CA SER A 54 -3.86 -26.74 -32.28
C SER A 54 -4.42 -26.82 -30.86
N SER A 55 -3.66 -27.46 -29.96
CA SER A 55 -3.92 -27.48 -28.51
C SER A 55 -3.74 -26.12 -27.82
N ARG A 56 -3.19 -25.11 -28.51
CA ARG A 56 -2.96 -23.76 -27.95
C ARG A 56 -4.25 -22.99 -27.67
N VAL A 57 -5.38 -23.38 -28.24
CA VAL A 57 -6.66 -22.67 -28.01
C VAL A 57 -7.18 -22.83 -26.58
N GLY A 58 -6.89 -23.96 -25.92
CA GLY A 58 -7.19 -24.10 -24.49
C GLY A 58 -6.48 -23.07 -23.62
N SER A 59 -5.28 -22.62 -24.04
CA SER A 59 -4.54 -21.59 -23.31
C SER A 59 -5.09 -20.18 -23.50
N VAL A 60 -5.67 -19.85 -24.66
CA VAL A 60 -6.29 -18.54 -24.93
C VAL A 60 -7.51 -18.33 -24.04
N VAL A 61 -8.41 -19.32 -24.01
CA VAL A 61 -9.61 -19.26 -23.14
C VAL A 61 -9.23 -19.17 -21.67
N LEU A 62 -8.19 -19.88 -21.24
CA LEU A 62 -7.71 -19.86 -19.86
C LEU A 62 -7.11 -18.49 -19.47
N VAL A 63 -6.31 -17.89 -20.37
CA VAL A 63 -5.73 -16.55 -20.15
C VAL A 63 -6.84 -15.50 -20.02
N GLU A 64 -7.86 -15.57 -20.88
CA GLU A 64 -8.96 -14.61 -20.86
C GLU A 64 -9.84 -14.76 -19.61
N LEU A 65 -10.14 -16.01 -19.21
CA LEU A 65 -10.84 -16.28 -17.97
C LEU A 65 -10.03 -15.77 -16.76
N LEU A 66 -8.70 -15.93 -16.79
CA LEU A 66 -7.81 -15.38 -15.78
C LEU A 66 -7.89 -13.85 -15.75
N LEU A 67 -7.90 -13.15 -16.89
CA LEU A 67 -8.04 -11.68 -16.94
C LEU A 67 -9.35 -11.20 -16.33
N VAL A 68 -10.46 -11.88 -16.62
CA VAL A 68 -11.77 -11.58 -16.01
C VAL A 68 -11.71 -11.75 -14.49
N VAL A 69 -11.17 -12.88 -14.00
CA VAL A 69 -10.99 -13.14 -12.56
C VAL A 69 -10.12 -12.08 -11.90
N VAL A 70 -9.01 -11.69 -12.53
CA VAL A 70 -8.12 -10.63 -12.05
C VAL A 70 -8.86 -9.28 -11.98
N GLY A 71 -9.62 -8.92 -13.01
CA GLY A 71 -10.43 -7.70 -13.03
C GLY A 71 -11.42 -7.63 -11.87
N PHE A 72 -12.17 -8.72 -11.63
CA PHE A 72 -13.07 -8.82 -10.48
C PHE A 72 -12.34 -8.72 -9.15
N ALA A 73 -11.25 -9.46 -8.98
CA ALA A 73 -10.46 -9.45 -7.76
C ALA A 73 -9.90 -8.04 -7.44
N MET A 74 -9.42 -7.31 -8.46
CA MET A 74 -8.94 -5.93 -8.31
C MET A 74 -10.07 -4.99 -7.89
N SER A 75 -11.25 -5.11 -8.49
CA SER A 75 -12.41 -4.26 -8.18
C SER A 75 -12.90 -4.48 -6.75
N ILE A 76 -13.11 -5.74 -6.36
CA ILE A 76 -13.54 -6.12 -5.01
C ILE A 76 -12.49 -5.71 -3.97
N GLY A 77 -11.22 -6.02 -4.23
CA GLY A 77 -10.10 -5.69 -3.35
C GLY A 77 -9.96 -4.18 -3.12
N THR A 78 -10.15 -3.37 -4.17
CA THR A 78 -10.14 -1.90 -4.07
C THR A 78 -11.34 -1.38 -3.28
N TRP A 79 -12.53 -1.94 -3.49
CA TRP A 79 -13.72 -1.54 -2.75
C TRP A 79 -13.60 -1.85 -1.25
N TRP A 80 -13.16 -3.06 -0.89
CA TRP A 80 -12.94 -3.47 0.51
C TRP A 80 -11.85 -2.63 1.18
N SER A 81 -10.71 -2.46 0.50
CA SER A 81 -9.60 -1.64 0.99
C SER A 81 -10.03 -0.19 1.20
N GLY A 82 -10.82 0.36 0.28
CA GLY A 82 -11.39 1.71 0.40
C GLY A 82 -12.31 1.84 1.62
N ARG A 83 -13.17 0.84 1.86
CA ARG A 83 -14.06 0.86 3.03
C ARG A 83 -13.29 0.77 4.34
N ARG A 84 -12.30 -0.11 4.44
CA ARG A 84 -11.42 -0.24 5.62
C ARG A 84 -10.58 1.02 5.85
N GLY A 85 -9.95 1.55 4.80
CA GLY A 85 -9.17 2.79 4.87
C GLY A 85 -10.00 3.98 5.36
N ARG A 86 -11.21 4.16 4.84
CA ARG A 86 -12.14 5.20 5.32
C ARG A 86 -12.49 5.05 6.81
N ARG A 87 -12.71 3.82 7.29
CA ARG A 87 -12.96 3.57 8.72
C ARG A 87 -11.76 3.97 9.58
N VAL A 88 -10.56 3.54 9.19
CA VAL A 88 -9.33 3.88 9.94
C VAL A 88 -9.14 5.40 9.98
N LEU A 89 -9.30 6.10 8.85
CA LEU A 89 -9.18 7.56 8.81
C LEU A 89 -10.24 8.28 9.64
N ALA A 90 -11.49 7.80 9.62
CA ALA A 90 -12.55 8.35 10.45
C ALA A 90 -12.20 8.22 11.94
N ARG A 91 -11.63 7.09 12.36
CA ARG A 91 -11.19 6.88 13.75
C ARG A 91 -10.01 7.76 14.14
N ILE A 92 -9.00 7.87 13.28
CA ILE A 92 -7.86 8.77 13.52
C ILE A 92 -8.35 10.21 13.68
N ARG A 93 -9.30 10.66 12.86
CA ARG A 93 -9.87 12.01 12.99
C ARG A 93 -10.72 12.18 14.25
N ALA A 94 -11.48 11.15 14.62
CA ALA A 94 -12.30 11.15 15.83
C ALA A 94 -11.47 11.14 17.12
N SER A 95 -10.28 10.54 17.11
CA SER A 95 -9.39 10.50 18.28
C SER A 95 -8.72 11.85 18.60
N GLY A 96 -8.89 12.85 17.73
CA GLY A 96 -8.23 14.15 17.86
C GLY A 96 -6.73 14.14 17.52
N HIS A 97 -6.18 13.00 17.07
CA HIS A 97 -4.80 12.94 16.59
C HIS A 97 -4.61 13.85 15.36
N ARG A 98 -3.50 14.60 15.36
CA ARG A 98 -3.10 15.47 14.24
C ARG A 98 -1.77 14.99 13.65
N PRO A 99 -1.79 13.86 12.92
CA PRO A 99 -0.57 13.31 12.37
C PRO A 99 -0.02 14.16 11.24
N ALA A 100 1.30 14.20 11.12
CA ALA A 100 2.01 14.88 10.03
C ALA A 100 2.03 14.04 8.75
N PHE A 101 1.84 12.72 8.87
CA PHE A 101 1.86 11.79 7.75
C PHE A 101 1.05 10.52 8.01
N PHE A 102 0.44 9.99 6.97
CA PHE A 102 -0.27 8.72 6.97
C PHE A 102 0.42 7.74 6.02
N LEU A 103 0.90 6.62 6.58
CA LEU A 103 1.59 5.56 5.87
C LEU A 103 0.69 4.30 5.85
N PRO A 104 -0.12 4.09 4.81
CA PRO A 104 -0.85 2.85 4.64
C PRO A 104 0.15 1.71 4.37
N VAL A 105 -0.02 0.56 5.02
CA VAL A 105 0.90 -0.58 4.88
C VAL A 105 0.15 -1.86 4.55
N LEU A 106 0.84 -2.83 3.97
CA LEU A 106 0.39 -4.21 3.97
C LEU A 106 0.58 -4.81 5.36
N THR A 107 -0.38 -5.63 5.77
CA THR A 107 -0.36 -6.29 7.08
C THR A 107 0.46 -7.57 7.10
N LYS A 108 0.81 -8.10 5.93
CA LYS A 108 1.58 -9.33 5.75
C LYS A 108 2.93 -8.98 5.15
N GLY A 109 3.99 -9.40 5.82
CA GLY A 109 5.37 -9.25 5.33
C GLY A 109 5.72 -10.33 4.31
N ILE A 110 6.92 -10.24 3.75
CA ILE A 110 7.45 -11.30 2.86
C ILE A 110 7.82 -12.52 3.71
N ARG A 111 8.37 -12.28 4.90
CA ARG A 111 8.67 -13.31 5.90
C ARG A 111 7.70 -13.22 7.07
N ARG A 112 7.44 -14.36 7.72
CA ARG A 112 6.58 -14.39 8.92
C ARG A 112 7.13 -13.54 10.08
N SER A 113 8.45 -13.42 10.20
CA SER A 113 9.09 -12.55 11.19
C SER A 113 8.84 -11.05 10.94
N GLU A 114 8.45 -10.68 9.73
CA GLU A 114 8.12 -9.31 9.32
C GLU A 114 6.61 -9.04 9.40
N ASP A 115 5.81 -10.02 9.79
CA ASP A 115 4.38 -9.83 9.99
C ASP A 115 4.14 -8.89 11.17
N LEU A 116 3.22 -7.95 10.97
CA LEU A 116 2.82 -7.03 12.02
C LEU A 116 2.12 -7.76 13.18
N PRO A 117 2.29 -7.28 14.43
CA PRO A 117 1.66 -7.86 15.59
C PRO A 117 0.13 -7.86 15.45
N ARG A 118 -0.55 -8.81 16.10
CA ARG A 118 -2.02 -8.81 16.14
C ARG A 118 -2.50 -7.90 17.27
N PRO A 119 -3.53 -7.06 17.06
CA PRO A 119 -4.26 -6.84 15.81
C PRO A 119 -3.41 -6.06 14.76
N ARG A 120 -3.45 -6.49 13.49
CA ARG A 120 -2.50 -6.04 12.45
C ARG A 120 -2.78 -4.60 12.02
N PRO A 121 -1.88 -3.62 12.30
CA PRO A 121 -2.05 -2.24 11.83
C PRO A 121 -2.09 -2.16 10.30
N GLU A 122 -3.07 -1.42 9.77
CA GLU A 122 -3.23 -1.20 8.32
C GLU A 122 -2.75 0.18 7.86
N VAL A 123 -2.70 1.14 8.79
CA VAL A 123 -2.24 2.51 8.58
C VAL A 123 -1.37 2.90 9.76
N TRP A 124 -0.20 3.41 9.48
CA TRP A 124 0.68 4.01 10.48
C TRP A 124 0.61 5.53 10.35
N THR A 125 0.42 6.23 11.45
CA THR A 125 0.56 7.69 11.48
C THR A 125 1.93 8.06 12.01
N ILE A 126 2.44 9.20 11.55
CA ILE A 126 3.72 9.76 11.99
C ILE A 126 3.46 11.15 12.56
N ASP A 127 3.93 11.39 13.78
CA ASP A 127 3.74 12.65 14.49
C ASP A 127 4.93 12.93 15.45
N PRO A 128 4.91 14.01 16.27
CA PRO A 128 6.01 14.32 17.17
C PRO A 128 6.36 13.24 18.19
N ASP A 129 5.43 12.35 18.55
CA ASP A 129 5.65 11.33 19.57
C ASP A 129 6.23 10.05 18.96
N GLY A 130 5.89 9.75 17.70
CA GLY A 130 6.52 8.66 16.97
C GLY A 130 5.68 8.13 15.83
N LEU A 131 5.66 6.80 15.73
CA LEU A 131 4.82 6.06 14.79
C LEU A 131 3.71 5.35 15.55
N HIS A 132 2.48 5.48 15.06
CA HIS A 132 1.30 4.90 15.69
C HIS A 132 0.54 4.03 14.69
N GLY A 133 0.38 2.75 14.99
CA GLY A 133 -0.27 1.75 14.16
C GLY A 133 -1.76 1.67 14.44
N TRP A 134 -2.59 1.88 13.42
CA TRP A 134 -4.05 1.90 13.51
C TRP A 134 -4.70 0.72 12.81
N THR A 135 -5.83 0.27 13.36
CA THR A 135 -6.66 -0.81 12.79
C THR A 135 -8.09 -0.30 12.56
N PRO A 136 -8.84 -0.88 11.61
CA PRO A 136 -10.21 -0.44 11.35
C PRO A 136 -11.20 -0.72 12.50
N ASP A 137 -10.79 -1.54 13.47
CA ASP A 137 -11.66 -2.09 14.51
C ASP A 137 -11.38 -1.52 15.90
N ARG A 138 -10.40 -0.61 16.05
CA ARG A 138 -10.02 0.01 17.33
C ARG A 138 -9.99 1.52 17.23
N ASP A 139 -10.47 2.19 18.27
CA ASP A 139 -10.54 3.67 18.37
C ASP A 139 -9.24 4.34 18.79
N ALA A 140 -8.25 3.55 19.20
CA ALA A 140 -6.91 4.00 19.58
C ALA A 140 -5.84 3.24 18.77
N PRO A 141 -4.61 3.76 18.69
CA PRO A 141 -3.48 3.00 18.18
C PRO A 141 -3.36 1.67 18.90
N VAL A 142 -3.03 0.62 18.15
CA VAL A 142 -2.80 -0.72 18.69
C VAL A 142 -1.31 -1.01 18.88
N PHE A 143 -0.45 -0.12 18.37
CA PHE A 143 1.00 -0.25 18.46
C PHE A 143 1.65 1.11 18.33
N ASP A 144 2.56 1.44 19.24
CA ASP A 144 3.24 2.74 19.28
C ASP A 144 4.76 2.54 19.30
N VAL A 145 5.46 3.30 18.47
CA VAL A 145 6.92 3.31 18.39
C VAL A 145 7.42 4.74 18.55
N PRO A 146 7.86 5.11 19.76
CA PRO A 146 8.48 6.40 20.01
C PRO A 146 9.73 6.61 19.15
N TRP A 147 9.99 7.84 18.71
CA TRP A 147 11.20 8.18 17.95
C TRP A 147 12.49 7.77 18.64
N ALA A 148 12.53 7.88 19.97
CA ALA A 148 13.67 7.49 20.79
C ALA A 148 14.08 6.02 20.62
N ARG A 149 13.14 5.14 20.28
CA ARG A 149 13.41 3.70 20.05
C ARG A 149 13.89 3.39 18.65
N ILE A 150 13.90 4.36 17.74
CA ILE A 150 14.23 4.14 16.33
C ILE A 150 15.69 4.56 16.12
N GLY A 151 16.60 3.59 16.14
CA GLY A 151 18.02 3.84 15.87
C GLY A 151 18.28 4.17 14.39
N ARG A 152 17.59 3.47 13.48
CA ARG A 152 17.87 3.60 12.04
C ARG A 152 16.61 3.42 11.18
N ILE A 153 16.55 4.15 10.07
CA ILE A 153 15.50 4.04 9.05
C ILE A 153 16.18 3.78 7.71
N SER A 154 15.92 2.63 7.08
CA SER A 154 16.47 2.23 5.78
C SER A 154 15.45 1.48 4.93
N LEU A 155 15.84 1.03 3.75
CA LEU A 155 15.03 0.13 2.94
C LEU A 155 15.34 -1.32 3.31
N ALA A 156 14.29 -2.15 3.33
CA ALA A 156 14.41 -3.59 3.33
C ALA A 156 14.55 -4.06 1.88
N SER A 157 15.62 -4.80 1.60
CA SER A 157 15.91 -5.34 0.29
C SER A 157 15.83 -6.87 0.30
N LYS A 158 15.50 -7.45 -0.86
CA LYS A 158 15.60 -8.89 -1.11
C LYS A 158 16.26 -9.13 -2.46
N ASP A 159 16.87 -10.29 -2.62
CA ASP A 159 17.33 -10.72 -3.95
C ASP A 159 16.18 -11.36 -4.72
N SER A 160 15.96 -10.90 -5.94
CA SER A 160 14.94 -11.42 -6.84
C SER A 160 15.52 -11.51 -8.25
N ARG A 161 15.58 -12.75 -8.79
CA ARG A 161 16.12 -13.04 -10.14
C ARG A 161 17.51 -12.43 -10.39
N GLY A 162 18.39 -12.48 -9.40
CA GLY A 162 19.76 -11.95 -9.49
C GLY A 162 19.89 -10.43 -9.31
N ALA A 163 18.78 -9.71 -9.06
CA ALA A 163 18.80 -8.28 -8.76
C ALA A 163 18.36 -8.03 -7.31
N ARG A 164 19.00 -7.06 -6.65
CA ARG A 164 18.57 -6.56 -5.34
C ARG A 164 17.37 -5.63 -5.53
N VAL A 165 16.25 -5.94 -4.88
CA VAL A 165 14.99 -5.19 -4.99
C VAL A 165 14.54 -4.74 -3.61
N ASP A 166 14.30 -3.44 -3.47
CA ASP A 166 13.69 -2.87 -2.26
C ASP A 166 12.19 -3.10 -2.23
N TYR A 167 11.68 -3.51 -1.07
CA TYR A 167 10.27 -3.90 -0.93
C TYR A 167 9.56 -3.30 0.30
N ALA A 168 10.28 -2.73 1.27
CA ALA A 168 9.68 -2.13 2.45
C ALA A 168 10.59 -1.07 3.09
N ILE A 169 10.03 -0.31 4.03
CA ILE A 169 10.79 0.57 4.92
C ILE A 169 11.12 -0.23 6.19
N TRP A 170 12.40 -0.34 6.50
CA TRP A 170 12.93 -0.98 7.68
C TRP A 170 13.24 0.05 8.76
N PHE A 171 12.70 -0.16 9.94
CA PHE A 171 12.97 0.58 11.15
C PHE A 171 13.74 -0.32 12.12
N GLY A 172 15.00 0.00 12.33
CA GLY A 172 15.82 -0.63 13.36
C GLY A 172 15.43 -0.08 14.71
N LEU A 173 14.92 -0.95 15.57
CA LEU A 173 14.56 -0.64 16.94
C LEU A 173 15.68 -1.08 17.89
N ASP A 174 15.58 -0.71 19.16
CA ASP A 174 16.52 -1.17 20.18
C ASP A 174 16.50 -2.70 20.37
N ALA A 175 17.61 -3.26 20.86
CA ALA A 175 17.75 -4.67 21.25
C ALA A 175 17.41 -5.69 20.13
N ASP A 176 18.02 -5.52 18.95
CA ASP A 176 17.86 -6.38 17.76
C ASP A 176 16.43 -6.54 17.24
N SER A 177 15.48 -5.75 17.76
CA SER A 177 14.12 -5.73 17.24
C SER A 177 14.03 -4.84 16.00
N SER A 178 13.13 -5.18 15.09
CA SER A 178 12.89 -4.36 13.92
C SER A 178 11.42 -4.32 13.54
N LEU A 179 11.03 -3.23 12.89
CA LEU A 179 9.72 -3.05 12.31
C LEU A 179 9.88 -2.87 10.81
N VAL A 180 9.24 -3.74 10.04
CA VAL A 180 9.26 -3.69 8.57
C VAL A 180 7.88 -3.30 8.08
N LEU A 181 7.80 -2.15 7.43
CA LEU A 181 6.56 -1.59 6.91
C LEU A 181 6.58 -1.61 5.38
N THR A 182 5.77 -2.45 4.77
CA THR A 182 5.56 -2.48 3.31
C THR A 182 4.50 -1.46 2.93
N PRO A 183 4.86 -0.27 2.42
CA PRO A 183 3.90 0.79 2.15
C PRO A 183 2.97 0.40 1.01
N ARG A 184 1.73 0.91 1.05
CA ARG A 184 0.79 0.83 -0.06
C ARG A 184 0.84 2.09 -0.90
N THR A 185 0.45 1.95 -2.16
CA THR A 185 0.37 3.07 -3.13
C THR A 185 -0.61 4.17 -2.72
N SER A 186 -1.58 3.91 -1.85
CA SER A 186 -2.44 4.94 -1.25
C SER A 186 -3.33 4.36 -0.17
N LEU A 187 -3.92 5.26 0.63
CA LEU A 187 -5.04 4.93 1.50
C LEU A 187 -6.21 4.41 0.65
N GLY A 188 -6.66 3.19 0.97
CA GLY A 188 -7.79 2.56 0.30
C GLY A 188 -7.44 1.70 -0.92
N ARG A 189 -6.16 1.56 -1.29
CA ARG A 189 -5.73 0.59 -2.32
C ARG A 189 -5.06 -0.64 -1.69
N PRO A 190 -5.19 -1.82 -2.28
CA PRO A 190 -4.53 -3.04 -1.78
C PRO A 190 -3.09 -3.21 -2.29
N PHE A 191 -2.62 -2.34 -3.19
CA PHE A 191 -1.35 -2.53 -3.90
C PHE A 191 -0.16 -1.93 -3.13
N GLU A 192 0.94 -2.68 -3.04
CA GLU A 192 2.22 -2.23 -2.50
C GLU A 192 2.86 -1.13 -3.36
N ALA A 193 3.60 -0.23 -2.71
CA ALA A 193 4.45 0.72 -3.38
C ALA A 193 5.70 -0.02 -3.91
N GLY A 194 5.97 0.11 -5.21
CA GLY A 194 7.17 -0.44 -5.82
C GLY A 194 8.45 0.34 -5.44
N PRO A 195 9.61 -0.07 -5.96
CA PRO A 195 10.92 0.51 -5.62
C PRO A 195 10.99 2.04 -5.75
N GLY A 196 10.51 2.61 -6.86
CA GLY A 196 10.49 4.08 -7.02
C GLY A 196 9.59 4.80 -6.01
N GLY A 197 8.54 4.13 -5.51
CA GLY A 197 7.74 4.65 -4.40
C GLY A 197 8.51 4.66 -3.08
N LEU A 198 9.31 3.63 -2.82
CA LEU A 198 10.17 3.55 -1.62
C LEU A 198 11.31 4.57 -1.66
N GLU A 199 11.93 4.77 -2.82
CA GLU A 199 12.93 5.82 -3.06
C GLU A 199 12.38 7.22 -2.78
N THR A 200 11.09 7.43 -3.04
CA THR A 200 10.39 8.69 -2.75
C THR A 200 10.02 8.82 -1.26
N LEU A 201 9.52 7.74 -0.63
CA LEU A 201 9.06 7.77 0.76
C LEU A 201 10.18 7.84 1.79
N LEU A 202 11.31 7.16 1.56
CA LEU A 202 12.39 7.09 2.55
C LEU A 202 12.95 8.49 2.90
N PRO A 203 13.27 9.38 1.93
CA PRO A 203 13.67 10.74 2.23
C PRO A 203 12.61 11.52 3.00
N VAL A 204 11.32 11.33 2.68
CA VAL A 204 10.20 12.00 3.36
C VAL A 204 10.12 11.58 4.82
N VAL A 205 10.17 10.28 5.11
CA VAL A 205 10.13 9.77 6.50
C VAL A 205 11.35 10.25 7.30
N ARG A 206 12.54 10.24 6.70
CA ARG A 206 13.77 10.76 7.34
C ARG A 206 13.72 12.28 7.55
N ALA A 207 13.10 13.03 6.65
CA ALA A 207 12.90 14.46 6.81
C ALA A 207 11.88 14.75 7.92
N LEU A 208 10.77 14.02 7.96
CA LEU A 208 9.76 14.13 9.02
C LEU A 208 10.34 13.85 10.39
N ARG A 209 11.11 12.76 10.54
CA ARG A 209 11.81 12.49 11.81
C ARG A 209 12.66 13.68 12.24
N ARG A 210 13.50 14.20 11.35
CA ARG A 210 14.36 15.37 11.67
C ARG A 210 13.53 16.59 12.04
N GLU A 211 12.48 16.89 11.29
CA GLU A 211 11.62 18.04 11.58
C GLU A 211 10.88 17.90 12.92
N LEU A 212 10.40 16.71 13.24
CA LEU A 212 9.61 16.41 14.42
C LEU A 212 10.46 16.28 15.69
N ASP A 213 11.67 15.70 15.59
CA ASP A 213 12.65 15.62 16.68
C ASP A 213 13.11 17.02 17.14
N HIS A 214 13.10 18.03 16.24
CA HIS A 214 13.55 19.39 16.53
C HIS A 214 12.43 20.34 16.97
N ARG A 215 11.16 19.90 16.97
CA ARG A 215 10.06 20.75 17.46
C ARG A 215 10.02 20.72 19.00
N PRO A 216 10.06 21.88 19.68
CA PRO A 216 9.83 21.92 21.11
C PRO A 216 8.47 21.32 21.42
N ARG A 217 8.42 20.34 22.33
CA ARG A 217 7.14 19.79 22.81
C ARG A 217 6.31 20.93 23.41
N PRO A 218 5.03 21.09 23.03
CA PRO A 218 4.17 22.02 23.74
C PRO A 218 4.13 21.61 25.21
N ARG A 219 4.48 22.54 26.11
CA ARG A 219 4.32 22.33 27.55
C ARG A 219 2.84 22.02 27.80
N SER A 220 2.53 20.83 28.30
CA SER A 220 1.19 20.54 28.79
C SER A 220 0.78 21.61 29.80
N PRO A 221 -0.43 22.20 29.68
CA PRO A 221 -0.94 23.03 30.76
C PRO A 221 -1.02 22.15 32.01
N ALA A 222 -0.40 22.61 33.09
CA ALA A 222 -0.53 22.00 34.40
C ALA A 222 -2.02 21.87 34.74
N ARG A 223 -2.45 20.65 35.09
CA ARG A 223 -3.72 20.44 35.79
C ARG A 223 -3.51 20.71 37.26
#